data_AF-A0AAP5EY17-F1
#
_entry.id   AF-A0AAP5EY17-F1
#
_cell.length_a   1.000
_cell.length_b   1.000
_cell.length_c   1.000
_cell.angle_alpha   90.00
_cell.angle_beta   90.00
_cell.angle_gamma   90.00
#
_symmetry.space_group_name_H-M   'P 1'
#
loop_
_entity.id
_entity.type
_entity.pdbx_description
1 polymer ?
#
loop_
_entity_poly.entity_id
_entity_poly.type
_entity_poly.pdbx_seq_one_letter_code
_entity_poly.pdbx_strand_id
1 'polypeptide(L)'
;MALISLRQLLDHAAEHAYGVPAFNVNNLEQVQAIMQAAADCDSPVIMQASAGARKYAGEAFLRHLVEAAIETYPDIPVVMHQDHGASPAVCQAAIRSGFSSVMMDGSLMPDMKTVASYDYNVEVTRTVVEMAHAVGVSVEGELGCLGSLESGMAGEEDGSGAEGVLTHDMLLTDPEQAVDFVQRTGVDALAIAIGTSHGAYKFSGKPSGDILAIDRIREIHRRLPNTHLVMHGSSSVPQEWLEIIREFGGEIRETYGVPVEEICEGIRHGVRKINIDTDIRLAMTGAIRRSLAQRPSEFDVRRFFTDALGAARDLCRSRFEAFGSAGQAHKIKPVALSAMAGRYDHVHCA
;
A
#
# COMPACT_ATOMS: atom_id res chain seq x y z
N MET A 1 21.70 -6.06 5.60
CA MET A 1 20.59 -5.55 6.43
C MET A 1 19.30 -5.95 5.74
N ALA A 2 18.23 -6.26 6.49
CA ALA A 2 16.97 -6.72 5.92
C ALA A 2 16.18 -5.61 5.22
N LEU A 3 16.42 -4.33 5.58
CA LEU A 3 15.82 -3.18 4.90
C LEU A 3 16.33 -3.10 3.45
N ILE A 4 15.40 -3.15 2.49
CA ILE A 4 15.66 -3.03 1.06
C ILE A 4 14.84 -1.90 0.44
N SER A 5 15.23 -1.48 -0.76
CA SER A 5 14.45 -0.52 -1.56
C SER A 5 13.17 -1.16 -2.12
N LEU A 6 12.11 -0.36 -2.32
CA LEU A 6 10.89 -0.85 -2.99
C LEU A 6 11.22 -1.34 -4.40
N ARG A 7 12.07 -0.61 -5.13
CA ARG A 7 12.51 -0.96 -6.48
C ARG A 7 13.07 -2.37 -6.57
N GLN A 8 14.02 -2.71 -5.68
CA GLN A 8 14.57 -4.07 -5.65
C GLN A 8 13.48 -5.13 -5.45
N LEU A 9 12.54 -4.88 -4.54
CA LEU A 9 11.48 -5.82 -4.23
C LEU A 9 10.51 -6.00 -5.41
N LEU A 10 10.11 -4.90 -6.06
CA LEU A 10 9.17 -4.96 -7.17
C LEU A 10 9.81 -5.51 -8.45
N ASP A 11 11.10 -5.26 -8.68
CA ASP A 11 11.88 -5.92 -9.75
C ASP A 11 11.84 -7.44 -9.57
N HIS A 12 12.15 -7.93 -8.37
CA HIS A 12 12.07 -9.37 -8.07
C HIS A 12 10.63 -9.92 -8.18
N ALA A 13 9.62 -9.14 -7.76
CA ALA A 13 8.21 -9.51 -7.92
C ALA A 13 7.82 -9.67 -9.39
N ALA A 14 8.32 -8.81 -10.28
CA ALA A 14 8.10 -8.93 -11.71
C ALA A 14 8.84 -10.13 -12.32
N GLU A 15 10.11 -10.36 -11.96
CA GLU A 15 10.93 -11.49 -12.42
C GLU A 15 10.32 -12.86 -12.04
N HIS A 16 9.63 -12.92 -10.90
CA HIS A 16 9.05 -14.14 -10.36
C HIS A 16 7.50 -14.18 -10.40
N ALA A 17 6.89 -13.24 -11.12
CA ALA A 17 5.44 -13.19 -11.40
C ALA A 17 4.54 -13.22 -10.15
N TYR A 18 4.85 -12.43 -9.13
CA TYR A 18 4.02 -12.27 -7.93
C TYR A 18 3.71 -10.79 -7.62
N GLY A 19 2.84 -10.56 -6.64
CA GLY A 19 2.55 -9.23 -6.08
C GLY A 19 2.83 -9.20 -4.59
N VAL A 20 3.14 -8.02 -4.05
CA VAL A 20 3.46 -7.84 -2.63
C VAL A 20 2.36 -7.03 -1.95
N PRO A 21 1.72 -7.54 -0.90
CA PRO A 21 0.83 -6.72 -0.11
C PRO A 21 1.65 -5.67 0.65
N ALA A 22 1.20 -4.42 0.58
CA ALA A 22 1.72 -3.32 1.37
C ALA A 22 0.73 -3.01 2.49
N PHE A 23 1.13 -3.33 3.72
CA PHE A 23 0.27 -3.21 4.88
C PHE A 23 0.56 -1.92 5.64
N ASN A 24 -0.49 -1.16 5.94
CA ASN A 24 -0.35 0.02 6.79
C ASN A 24 -0.08 -0.38 8.24
N VAL A 25 0.78 0.38 8.92
CA VAL A 25 1.13 0.17 10.33
C VAL A 25 0.99 1.44 11.17
N ASN A 26 0.44 1.29 12.36
CA ASN A 26 0.14 2.35 13.31
C ASN A 26 0.61 2.01 14.74
N ASN A 27 0.85 0.73 15.05
CA ASN A 27 1.27 0.29 16.39
C ASN A 27 2.11 -1.01 16.37
N LEU A 28 2.46 -1.49 17.57
CA LEU A 28 3.26 -2.69 17.77
C LEU A 28 2.56 -3.97 17.30
N GLU A 29 1.28 -4.13 17.63
CA GLU A 29 0.51 -5.35 17.33
C GLU A 29 0.38 -5.59 15.83
N GLN A 30 0.18 -4.53 15.03
CA GLN A 30 0.13 -4.63 13.57
C GLN A 30 1.49 -5.02 13.00
N VAL A 31 2.58 -4.37 13.43
CA VAL A 31 3.95 -4.71 13.00
C VAL A 31 4.27 -6.17 13.34
N GLN A 32 3.94 -6.63 14.55
CA GLN A 32 4.15 -8.02 14.94
C GLN A 32 3.30 -8.99 14.12
N ALA A 33 2.02 -8.70 13.88
CA ALA A 33 1.15 -9.55 13.08
C ALA A 33 1.69 -9.73 11.65
N ILE A 34 2.10 -8.63 11.01
CA ILE A 34 2.65 -8.61 9.65
C ILE A 34 3.95 -9.42 9.59
N MET A 35 4.88 -9.15 10.52
CA MET A 35 6.19 -9.81 10.51
C MET A 35 6.12 -11.29 10.88
N GLN A 36 5.23 -11.68 11.82
CA GLN A 36 4.99 -13.10 12.11
C GLN A 36 4.43 -13.81 10.88
N ALA A 37 3.45 -13.22 10.19
CA ALA A 37 2.91 -13.79 8.97
C ALA A 37 3.97 -13.91 7.87
N ALA A 38 4.78 -12.86 7.67
CA ALA A 38 5.86 -12.84 6.68
C ALA A 38 6.93 -13.91 6.97
N ALA A 39 7.33 -14.05 8.23
CA ALA A 39 8.29 -15.08 8.66
C ALA A 39 7.72 -16.49 8.51
N ASP A 40 6.46 -16.71 8.91
CA ASP A 40 5.80 -18.02 8.83
C ASP A 40 5.67 -18.53 7.39
N CYS A 41 5.57 -17.64 6.40
CA CYS A 41 5.42 -18.00 4.99
C CYS A 41 6.65 -17.67 4.13
N ASP A 42 7.75 -17.21 4.73
CA ASP A 42 8.97 -16.79 4.03
C ASP A 42 8.68 -15.79 2.89
N SER A 43 7.90 -14.75 3.21
CA SER A 43 7.54 -13.67 2.27
C SER A 43 8.32 -12.39 2.57
N PRO A 44 8.79 -11.66 1.53
CA PRO A 44 9.17 -10.27 1.73
C PRO A 44 7.95 -9.42 2.05
N VAL A 45 8.15 -8.24 2.62
CA VAL A 45 7.06 -7.39 3.08
C VAL A 45 7.28 -5.91 2.83
N ILE A 46 6.20 -5.21 2.51
CA ILE A 46 6.13 -3.75 2.51
C ILE A 46 5.29 -3.34 3.72
N MET A 47 5.91 -2.64 4.67
CA MET A 47 5.20 -1.95 5.74
C MET A 47 5.14 -0.47 5.40
N GLN A 48 3.93 0.09 5.36
CA GLN A 48 3.72 1.48 4.98
C GLN A 48 3.09 2.31 6.09
N ALA A 49 3.42 3.61 6.12
CA ALA A 49 2.89 4.55 7.11
C ALA A 49 2.30 5.77 6.41
N SER A 50 1.03 6.04 6.69
CA SER A 50 0.31 7.24 6.22
C SER A 50 0.68 8.49 7.03
N ALA A 51 0.13 9.64 6.64
CA ALA A 51 0.17 10.85 7.48
C ALA A 51 -0.56 10.65 8.83
N GLY A 52 -1.70 9.94 8.84
CA GLY A 52 -2.44 9.62 10.06
C GLY A 52 -1.65 8.72 11.00
N ALA A 53 -0.99 7.69 10.48
CA ALA A 53 -0.11 6.82 11.27
C ALA A 53 1.00 7.62 11.96
N ARG A 54 1.65 8.54 11.24
CA ARG A 54 2.69 9.41 11.80
C ARG A 54 2.17 10.38 12.84
N LYS A 55 0.95 10.90 12.67
CA LYS A 55 0.29 11.75 13.67
C LYS A 55 -0.10 10.97 14.93
N TYR A 56 -0.56 9.74 14.77
CA TYR A 56 -0.99 8.87 15.87
C TYR A 56 0.18 8.32 16.68
N ALA A 57 1.09 7.60 16.02
CA ALA A 57 2.21 6.91 16.67
C ALA A 57 3.40 7.84 16.93
N GLY A 58 3.59 8.84 16.09
CA GLY A 58 4.82 9.61 16.02
C GLY A 58 5.87 8.92 15.15
N GLU A 59 6.56 9.71 14.34
CA GLU A 59 7.55 9.24 13.37
C GLU A 59 8.68 8.40 14.02
N ALA A 60 9.17 8.83 15.19
CA ALA A 60 10.22 8.10 15.91
C ALA A 60 9.77 6.71 16.38
N PHE A 61 8.52 6.55 16.83
CA PHE A 61 7.99 5.25 17.22
C PHE A 61 7.86 4.33 16.01
N LEU A 62 7.30 4.81 14.89
CA LEU A 62 7.18 4.01 13.67
C LEU A 62 8.55 3.51 13.18
N ARG A 63 9.55 4.41 13.15
CA ARG A 63 10.93 4.07 12.81
C ARG A 63 11.48 2.97 13.72
N HIS A 64 11.36 3.14 15.04
CA HIS A 64 11.89 2.16 15.99
C HIS A 64 11.11 0.83 16.00
N LEU A 65 9.82 0.83 15.68
CA LEU A 65 9.04 -0.40 15.50
C LEU A 65 9.54 -1.21 14.30
N VAL A 66 9.83 -0.55 13.17
CA VAL A 66 10.39 -1.21 11.98
C VAL A 66 11.83 -1.65 12.21
N GLU A 67 12.66 -0.84 12.88
CA GLU A 67 14.02 -1.24 13.30
C GLU A 67 13.99 -2.50 14.17
N ALA A 68 13.10 -2.56 15.18
CA ALA A 68 12.93 -3.73 16.03
C ALA A 68 12.42 -4.96 15.26
N ALA A 69 11.54 -4.78 14.27
CA ALA A 69 11.11 -5.85 13.38
C ALA A 69 12.28 -6.42 12.56
N ILE A 70 13.13 -5.57 12.00
CA ILE A 70 14.32 -5.99 11.24
C ILE A 70 15.33 -6.71 12.14
N GLU A 71 15.53 -6.24 13.38
CA GLU A 71 16.40 -6.90 14.35
C GLU A 71 15.87 -8.30 14.71
N THR A 72 14.55 -8.43 14.86
CA THR A 72 13.90 -9.71 15.22
C THR A 72 13.87 -10.70 14.06
N TYR A 73 13.72 -10.21 12.83
CA TYR A 73 13.58 -11.02 11.61
C TYR A 73 14.62 -10.62 10.55
N PRO A 74 15.92 -10.85 10.79
CA PRO A 74 17.00 -10.34 9.95
C PRO A 74 17.03 -10.94 8.54
N ASP A 75 16.39 -12.10 8.35
CA ASP A 75 16.33 -12.83 7.08
C ASP A 75 15.12 -12.47 6.21
N ILE A 76 14.17 -11.68 6.74
CA ILE A 76 12.96 -11.27 6.00
C ILE A 76 13.20 -9.90 5.37
N PRO A 77 13.21 -9.76 4.03
CA PRO A 77 13.37 -8.46 3.40
C PRO A 77 12.18 -7.55 3.70
N VAL A 78 12.47 -6.35 4.21
CA VAL A 78 11.47 -5.35 4.61
C VAL A 78 11.66 -4.09 3.78
N VAL A 79 10.57 -3.53 3.28
CA VAL A 79 10.49 -2.16 2.79
C VAL A 79 9.72 -1.32 3.81
N MET A 80 10.27 -0.16 4.18
CA MET A 80 9.54 0.87 4.94
C MET A 80 9.12 1.97 3.97
N HIS A 81 7.81 2.05 3.70
CA HIS A 81 7.25 2.92 2.67
C HIS A 81 6.40 4.05 3.26
N GLN A 82 6.63 5.28 2.79
CA GLN A 82 5.78 6.42 3.13
C GLN A 82 4.58 6.44 2.20
N ASP A 83 3.37 6.35 2.76
CA ASP A 83 2.12 6.38 2.01
C ASP A 83 1.56 7.81 1.91
N HIS A 84 1.05 8.18 0.72
CA HIS A 84 0.48 9.49 0.40
C HIS A 84 1.30 10.71 0.88
N GLY A 85 2.53 10.85 0.37
CA GLY A 85 3.36 12.03 0.65
C GLY A 85 2.82 13.30 0.00
N ALA A 86 2.29 14.22 0.81
CA ALA A 86 1.61 15.44 0.35
C ALA A 86 2.50 16.51 -0.32
N SER A 87 3.83 16.41 -0.16
CA SER A 87 4.75 17.36 -0.78
C SER A 87 6.17 16.78 -0.82
N PRO A 88 7.06 17.36 -1.66
CA PRO A 88 8.48 16.99 -1.65
C PRO A 88 9.12 17.11 -0.27
N ALA A 89 8.77 18.13 0.53
CA ALA A 89 9.30 18.29 1.88
C ALA A 89 8.91 17.13 2.82
N VAL A 90 7.68 16.61 2.70
CA VAL A 90 7.22 15.45 3.47
C VAL A 90 7.98 14.18 3.06
N CYS A 91 8.21 13.98 1.76
CA CYS A 91 9.01 12.87 1.26
C CYS A 91 10.47 12.96 1.77
N GLN A 92 11.07 14.14 1.74
CA GLN A 92 12.42 14.37 2.25
C GLN A 92 12.52 14.07 3.75
N ALA A 93 11.52 14.47 4.54
CA ALA A 93 11.47 14.17 5.97
C ALA A 93 11.43 12.66 6.23
N ALA A 94 10.62 11.91 5.47
CA ALA A 94 10.57 10.45 5.58
C ALA A 94 11.89 9.78 5.19
N ILE A 95 12.53 10.21 4.09
CA ILE A 95 13.87 9.74 3.70
C ILE A 95 14.87 9.93 4.84
N ARG A 96 14.88 11.12 5.46
CA ARG A 96 15.74 11.41 6.62
C ARG A 96 15.45 10.51 7.82
N SER A 97 14.20 10.06 7.97
CA SER A 97 13.78 9.12 9.02
C SER A 97 14.15 7.66 8.72
N GLY A 98 14.79 7.38 7.60
CA GLY A 98 15.21 6.02 7.25
C GLY A 98 14.17 5.20 6.49
N PHE A 99 13.12 5.83 5.95
CA PHE A 99 12.25 5.17 4.97
C PHE A 99 13.06 4.75 3.73
N SER A 100 12.90 3.50 3.30
CA SER A 100 13.56 2.98 2.10
C SER A 100 12.75 3.18 0.81
N SER A 101 11.52 3.69 0.95
CA SER A 101 10.67 4.11 -0.15
C SER A 101 9.72 5.22 0.26
N VAL A 102 9.37 6.10 -0.68
CA VAL A 102 8.36 7.14 -0.50
C VAL A 102 7.39 7.19 -1.66
N MET A 103 6.13 7.48 -1.39
CA MET A 103 5.16 7.91 -2.40
C MET A 103 5.08 9.43 -2.42
N MET A 104 5.22 10.03 -3.59
CA MET A 104 4.77 11.40 -3.85
C MET A 104 3.38 11.34 -4.48
N ASP A 105 2.36 11.65 -3.69
CA ASP A 105 1.00 11.74 -4.23
C ASP A 105 0.79 13.13 -4.82
N GLY A 106 1.27 13.31 -6.06
CA GLY A 106 1.08 14.53 -6.83
C GLY A 106 -0.26 14.60 -7.55
N SER A 107 -1.13 13.59 -7.42
CA SER A 107 -2.48 13.60 -8.00
C SER A 107 -3.39 14.62 -7.29
N LEU A 108 -3.04 14.96 -6.05
CA LEU A 108 -3.67 15.96 -5.22
C LEU A 108 -2.70 17.11 -4.91
N MET A 109 -3.26 18.28 -4.61
CA MET A 109 -2.51 19.40 -4.06
C MET A 109 -2.08 19.11 -2.61
N PRO A 110 -1.18 19.91 -2.00
CA PRO A 110 -0.66 19.61 -0.66
C PRO A 110 -1.70 19.57 0.48
N ASP A 111 -2.93 20.00 0.22
CA ASP A 111 -4.06 19.84 1.14
C ASP A 111 -4.62 18.41 1.16
N MET A 112 -4.15 17.53 0.26
CA MET A 112 -4.58 16.15 0.04
C MET A 112 -6.06 16.00 -0.28
N LYS A 113 -6.65 17.04 -0.88
CA LYS A 113 -8.08 17.16 -1.16
C LYS A 113 -8.38 17.71 -2.54
N THR A 114 -7.62 18.71 -2.98
CA THR A 114 -7.85 19.35 -4.27
C THR A 114 -7.14 18.55 -5.36
N VAL A 115 -7.86 18.15 -6.41
CA VAL A 115 -7.26 17.49 -7.59
C VAL A 115 -6.22 18.40 -8.23
N ALA A 116 -5.01 17.89 -8.42
CA ALA A 116 -3.92 18.65 -9.02
C ALA A 116 -3.96 18.61 -10.55
N SER A 117 -3.30 19.60 -11.16
CA SER A 117 -3.03 19.55 -12.60
C SER A 117 -1.96 18.51 -12.92
N TYR A 118 -1.99 17.97 -14.15
CA TYR A 118 -0.99 17.00 -14.61
C TYR A 118 0.44 17.53 -14.53
N ASP A 119 0.69 18.77 -14.97
CA ASP A 119 2.03 19.35 -14.96
C ASP A 119 2.57 19.55 -13.53
N TYR A 120 1.70 19.95 -12.59
CA TYR A 120 2.08 19.99 -11.17
C TYR A 120 2.50 18.61 -10.68
N ASN A 121 1.70 17.58 -10.98
CA ASN A 121 1.98 16.20 -10.55
C ASN A 121 3.35 15.72 -11.07
N VAL A 122 3.62 15.93 -12.36
CA VAL A 122 4.93 15.59 -12.97
C VAL A 122 6.06 16.34 -12.28
N GLU A 123 5.92 17.65 -12.04
CA GLU A 123 6.96 18.48 -11.45
C GLU A 123 7.32 18.04 -10.02
N VAL A 124 6.33 17.88 -9.15
CA VAL A 124 6.58 17.48 -7.76
C VAL A 124 7.07 16.05 -7.66
N THR A 125 6.55 15.14 -8.48
CA THR A 125 6.99 13.74 -8.51
C THR A 125 8.43 13.64 -9.00
N ARG A 126 8.80 14.32 -10.09
CA ARG A 126 10.19 14.33 -10.58
C ARG A 126 11.16 14.90 -9.54
N THR A 127 10.77 15.97 -8.86
CA THR A 127 11.57 16.56 -7.76
C THR A 127 11.85 15.53 -6.67
N VAL A 128 10.85 14.71 -6.31
CA VAL A 128 11.00 13.65 -5.31
C VAL A 128 11.88 12.51 -5.82
N VAL A 129 11.71 12.12 -7.09
CA VAL A 129 12.56 11.12 -7.75
C VAL A 129 14.03 11.52 -7.70
N GLU A 130 14.36 12.73 -8.14
CA GLU A 130 15.74 13.23 -8.18
C GLU A 130 16.42 13.17 -6.79
N MET A 131 15.75 13.64 -5.74
CA MET A 131 16.33 13.63 -4.39
C MET A 131 16.37 12.24 -3.74
N ALA A 132 15.42 11.36 -4.04
CA ALA A 132 15.33 10.03 -3.46
C ALA A 132 16.32 9.07 -4.11
N HIS A 133 16.42 9.09 -5.45
CA HIS A 133 17.34 8.26 -6.22
C HIS A 133 18.81 8.57 -5.90
N ALA A 134 19.14 9.84 -5.63
CA ALA A 134 20.48 10.25 -5.18
C ALA A 134 20.94 9.57 -3.87
N VAL A 135 20.01 9.02 -3.08
CA VAL A 135 20.31 8.25 -1.86
C VAL A 135 19.80 6.80 -1.92
N GLY A 136 19.35 6.36 -3.11
CA GLY A 136 18.90 5.00 -3.38
C GLY A 136 17.53 4.63 -2.82
N VAL A 137 16.74 5.63 -2.38
CA VAL A 137 15.36 5.44 -1.94
C VAL A 137 14.45 5.40 -3.16
N SER A 138 13.50 4.46 -3.17
CA SER A 138 12.56 4.30 -4.29
C SER A 138 11.37 5.24 -4.20
N VAL A 139 10.83 5.62 -5.36
CA VAL A 139 9.68 6.53 -5.45
C VAL A 139 8.49 5.89 -6.15
N GLU A 140 7.34 5.96 -5.49
CA GLU A 140 6.03 5.73 -6.09
C GLU A 140 5.38 7.08 -6.43
N GLY A 141 4.77 7.17 -7.62
CA GLY A 141 3.90 8.30 -8.00
C GLY A 141 2.49 7.82 -8.32
N GLU A 142 1.51 8.72 -8.29
CA GLU A 142 0.12 8.41 -8.62
C GLU A 142 -0.37 9.22 -9.82
N LEU A 143 -1.09 8.56 -10.73
CA LEU A 143 -1.76 9.19 -11.85
C LEU A 143 -3.23 8.79 -11.91
N GLY A 144 -4.11 9.78 -12.08
CA GLY A 144 -5.56 9.62 -11.86
C GLY A 144 -5.92 9.93 -10.41
N CYS A 145 -7.20 9.87 -10.07
CA CYS A 145 -7.72 10.11 -8.73
C CYS A 145 -8.52 8.90 -8.26
N LEU A 146 -8.21 8.41 -7.06
CA LEU A 146 -8.97 7.32 -6.46
C LEU A 146 -10.40 7.74 -6.14
N GLY A 147 -11.36 6.87 -6.45
CA GLY A 147 -12.76 7.10 -6.21
C GLY A 147 -13.65 6.04 -6.84
N SER A 148 -14.89 6.00 -6.37
CA SER A 148 -15.88 5.04 -6.86
C SER A 148 -16.44 5.49 -8.21
N LEU A 149 -16.42 4.60 -9.21
CA LEU A 149 -17.07 4.85 -10.51
C LEU A 149 -18.59 4.95 -10.41
N GLU A 150 -19.20 4.43 -9.32
CA GLU A 150 -20.64 4.49 -9.10
C GLU A 150 -21.08 5.88 -8.60
N SER A 151 -20.34 6.44 -7.65
CA SER A 151 -20.72 7.69 -6.97
C SER A 151 -19.97 8.93 -7.46
N GLY A 152 -18.83 8.74 -8.13
CA GLY A 152 -17.89 9.81 -8.43
C GLY A 152 -17.16 10.37 -7.21
N MET A 153 -17.32 9.77 -6.04
CA MET A 153 -16.74 10.26 -4.79
C MET A 153 -15.49 9.46 -4.40
N ALA A 154 -14.48 10.16 -3.90
CA ALA A 154 -13.35 9.53 -3.21
C ALA A 154 -13.75 9.08 -1.79
N GLY A 155 -13.06 8.05 -1.29
CA GLY A 155 -13.01 7.76 0.14
C GLY A 155 -11.83 8.50 0.78
N GLU A 156 -11.82 8.57 2.11
CA GLU A 156 -10.71 9.17 2.86
C GLU A 156 -9.81 8.08 3.45
N GLU A 157 -8.50 8.18 3.22
CA GLU A 157 -7.46 7.44 3.92
C GLU A 157 -6.66 8.42 4.77
N ASP A 158 -6.94 8.43 6.08
CA ASP A 158 -6.18 9.22 7.06
C ASP A 158 -6.02 10.73 6.71
N GLY A 159 -7.06 11.34 6.14
CA GLY A 159 -7.06 12.74 5.67
C GLY A 159 -6.76 12.94 4.19
N SER A 160 -6.42 11.88 3.45
CA SER A 160 -6.16 11.91 2.00
C SER A 160 -7.37 11.42 1.19
N GLY A 161 -7.79 12.21 0.22
CA GLY A 161 -8.86 11.85 -0.73
C GLY A 161 -9.49 13.07 -1.37
N ALA A 162 -9.80 12.99 -2.66
CA ALA A 162 -10.34 14.13 -3.39
C ALA A 162 -11.70 14.60 -2.85
N GLU A 163 -11.86 15.92 -2.68
CA GLU A 163 -13.15 16.51 -2.32
C GLU A 163 -13.99 16.88 -3.55
N GLY A 164 -15.29 16.58 -3.49
CA GLY A 164 -16.24 16.85 -4.57
C GLY A 164 -16.51 15.63 -5.47
N VAL A 165 -17.33 15.85 -6.50
CA VAL A 165 -17.67 14.82 -7.49
C VAL A 165 -16.64 14.84 -8.60
N LEU A 166 -15.90 13.74 -8.74
CA LEU A 166 -14.90 13.51 -9.78
C LEU A 166 -15.57 13.12 -11.10
N THR A 167 -14.97 13.54 -12.22
CA THR A 167 -15.39 13.08 -13.54
C THR A 167 -14.90 11.66 -13.80
N HIS A 168 -15.54 10.95 -14.74
CA HIS A 168 -15.13 9.59 -15.11
C HIS A 168 -13.66 9.51 -15.55
N ASP A 169 -13.18 10.51 -16.30
CA ASP A 169 -11.81 10.57 -16.78
C ASP A 169 -10.78 10.82 -15.67
N MET A 170 -11.19 11.44 -14.55
CA MET A 170 -10.33 11.56 -13.36
C MET A 170 -10.21 10.22 -12.62
N LEU A 171 -11.26 9.41 -12.63
CA LEU A 171 -11.36 8.14 -11.89
C LEU A 171 -10.69 6.95 -12.60
N LEU A 172 -10.26 7.13 -13.85
CA LEU A 172 -9.62 6.12 -14.67
C LEU A 172 -8.35 6.67 -15.33
N THR A 173 -7.19 6.19 -14.89
CA THR A 173 -5.90 6.61 -15.43
C THR A 173 -5.81 6.39 -16.93
N ASP A 174 -5.56 7.46 -17.70
CA ASP A 174 -5.34 7.37 -19.14
C ASP A 174 -4.03 6.60 -19.46
N PRO A 175 -4.06 5.55 -20.30
CA PRO A 175 -2.87 4.75 -20.62
C PRO A 175 -1.77 5.48 -21.38
N GLU A 176 -2.10 6.50 -22.17
CA GLU A 176 -1.12 7.31 -22.89
C GLU A 176 -0.48 8.31 -21.93
N GLN A 177 -1.28 8.91 -21.05
CA GLN A 177 -0.77 9.76 -19.99
C GLN A 177 0.11 9.00 -19.01
N ALA A 178 -0.19 7.72 -18.71
CA ALA A 178 0.67 6.87 -17.88
C ALA A 178 2.07 6.70 -18.49
N VAL A 179 2.15 6.51 -19.82
CA VAL A 179 3.43 6.39 -20.53
C VAL A 179 4.23 7.69 -20.41
N ASP A 180 3.60 8.83 -20.69
CA ASP A 180 4.25 10.15 -20.57
C ASP A 180 4.71 10.42 -19.12
N PHE A 181 3.87 10.10 -18.14
CA PHE A 181 4.16 10.34 -16.73
C PHE A 181 5.39 9.56 -16.27
N VAL A 182 5.46 8.25 -16.57
CA VAL A 182 6.61 7.41 -16.21
C VAL A 182 7.88 7.92 -16.89
N GLN A 183 7.81 8.31 -18.17
CA GLN A 183 8.96 8.83 -18.90
C GLN A 183 9.46 10.17 -18.33
N ARG A 184 8.55 11.07 -17.96
CA ARG A 184 8.90 12.42 -17.46
C ARG A 184 9.35 12.44 -16.00
N THR A 185 8.91 11.46 -15.21
CA THR A 185 9.18 11.42 -13.77
C THR A 185 10.27 10.44 -13.38
N GLY A 186 10.37 9.27 -14.03
CA GLY A 186 11.31 8.23 -13.67
C GLY A 186 10.94 7.45 -12.40
N VAL A 187 9.66 7.44 -11.99
CA VAL A 187 9.19 6.68 -10.81
C VAL A 187 9.52 5.19 -10.89
N ASP A 188 9.76 4.57 -9.74
CA ASP A 188 9.99 3.13 -9.63
C ASP A 188 8.68 2.32 -9.63
N ALA A 189 7.58 2.95 -9.20
CA ALA A 189 6.25 2.35 -9.16
C ALA A 189 5.19 3.39 -9.51
N LEU A 190 4.12 2.96 -10.18
CA LEU A 190 3.01 3.82 -10.61
C LEU A 190 1.69 3.34 -10.01
N ALA A 191 1.14 4.13 -9.10
CA ALA A 191 -0.24 4.01 -8.66
C ALA A 191 -1.20 4.53 -9.74
N ILE A 192 -2.26 3.75 -9.98
CA ILE A 192 -3.26 4.04 -11.02
C ILE A 192 -4.67 3.98 -10.44
N ALA A 193 -5.54 4.86 -10.93
CA ALA A 193 -6.97 4.86 -10.68
C ALA A 193 -7.69 3.92 -11.66
N ILE A 194 -8.40 2.95 -11.10
CA ILE A 194 -9.16 1.92 -11.84
C ILE A 194 -10.57 1.72 -11.25
N GLY A 195 -11.09 2.74 -10.56
CA GLY A 195 -12.38 2.68 -9.85
C GLY A 195 -12.32 2.13 -8.42
N THR A 196 -11.13 1.96 -7.84
CA THR A 196 -10.97 1.70 -6.40
C THR A 196 -11.05 2.98 -5.59
N SER A 197 -11.45 2.87 -4.32
CA SER A 197 -11.48 3.97 -3.36
C SER A 197 -10.96 3.53 -1.99
N HIS A 198 -10.65 4.48 -1.12
CA HIS A 198 -10.20 4.22 0.25
C HIS A 198 -11.33 3.77 1.20
N GLY A 199 -10.93 3.18 2.34
CA GLY A 199 -11.87 2.73 3.38
C GLY A 199 -12.70 1.48 3.05
N ALA A 200 -13.67 1.16 3.91
CA ALA A 200 -14.50 -0.05 3.78
C ALA A 200 -15.62 0.08 2.74
N TYR A 201 -16.08 1.29 2.44
CA TYR A 201 -17.24 1.54 1.60
C TYR A 201 -16.86 1.73 0.13
N LYS A 202 -16.24 0.71 -0.47
CA LYS A 202 -15.72 0.80 -1.83
C LYS A 202 -16.81 0.62 -2.87
N PHE A 203 -17.62 -0.43 -2.68
CA PHE A 203 -18.69 -0.81 -3.60
C PHE A 203 -20.00 -1.06 -2.85
N SER A 204 -21.11 -0.74 -3.53
CA SER A 204 -22.47 -1.00 -3.03
C SER A 204 -22.86 -2.49 -3.07
N GLY A 205 -22.21 -3.26 -3.94
CA GLY A 205 -22.35 -4.71 -4.10
C GLY A 205 -21.01 -5.36 -4.49
N LYS A 206 -20.99 -6.68 -4.70
CA LYS A 206 -19.79 -7.35 -5.23
C LYS A 206 -19.42 -6.72 -6.58
N PRO A 207 -18.19 -6.19 -6.75
CA PRO A 207 -17.86 -5.43 -7.95
C PRO A 207 -17.86 -6.31 -9.19
N SER A 208 -18.39 -5.77 -10.29
CA SER A 208 -18.24 -6.29 -11.65
C SER A 208 -17.12 -5.52 -12.38
N GLY A 209 -16.73 -5.99 -13.57
CA GLY A 209 -15.75 -5.30 -14.41
C GLY A 209 -16.15 -3.87 -14.83
N ASP A 210 -17.42 -3.49 -14.70
CA ASP A 210 -17.91 -2.16 -15.04
C ASP A 210 -17.55 -1.10 -13.99
N ILE A 211 -17.34 -1.52 -12.73
CA ILE A 211 -17.05 -0.63 -11.59
C ILE A 211 -15.64 -0.85 -11.02
N LEU A 212 -14.93 -1.87 -11.50
CA LEU A 212 -13.52 -2.14 -11.23
C LEU A 212 -12.82 -2.44 -12.56
N ALA A 213 -12.10 -1.46 -13.09
CA ALA A 213 -11.57 -1.46 -14.45
C ALA A 213 -10.25 -2.24 -14.58
N ILE A 214 -10.27 -3.56 -14.35
CA ILE A 214 -9.07 -4.42 -14.52
C ILE A 214 -8.54 -4.39 -15.96
N ASP A 215 -9.40 -4.23 -16.96
CA ASP A 215 -8.97 -4.03 -18.35
C ASP A 215 -8.07 -2.81 -18.54
N ARG A 216 -8.23 -1.77 -17.71
CA ARG A 216 -7.35 -0.60 -17.74
C ARG A 216 -5.93 -0.96 -17.30
N ILE A 217 -5.77 -1.83 -16.30
CA ILE A 217 -4.46 -2.37 -15.89
C ILE A 217 -3.81 -3.08 -17.08
N ARG A 218 -4.54 -3.96 -17.77
CA ARG A 218 -4.04 -4.69 -18.95
C ARG A 218 -3.56 -3.75 -20.05
N GLU A 219 -4.33 -2.71 -20.33
CA GLU A 219 -3.97 -1.72 -21.34
C GLU A 219 -2.70 -0.95 -20.97
N ILE A 220 -2.62 -0.46 -19.73
CA ILE A 220 -1.45 0.27 -19.23
C ILE A 220 -0.21 -0.64 -19.28
N HIS A 221 -0.30 -1.86 -18.76
CA HIS A 221 0.82 -2.80 -18.75
C HIS A 221 1.31 -3.18 -20.15
N ARG A 222 0.40 -3.32 -21.13
CA ARG A 222 0.79 -3.57 -22.53
C ARG A 222 1.65 -2.42 -23.09
N ARG A 223 1.41 -1.18 -22.66
CA ARG A 223 2.19 0.01 -23.07
C ARG A 223 3.44 0.21 -22.22
N LEU A 224 3.40 -0.23 -20.95
CA LEU A 224 4.46 -0.12 -19.95
C LEU A 224 4.83 -1.50 -19.36
N PRO A 225 5.42 -2.42 -20.16
CA PRO A 225 5.64 -3.81 -19.74
C PRO A 225 6.65 -3.95 -18.59
N ASN A 226 7.49 -2.93 -18.39
CA ASN A 226 8.54 -2.92 -17.37
C ASN A 226 8.23 -2.00 -16.18
N THR A 227 7.04 -1.40 -16.13
CA THR A 227 6.62 -0.55 -15.00
C THR A 227 5.88 -1.37 -13.98
N HIS A 228 6.22 -1.18 -12.70
CA HIS A 228 5.55 -1.81 -11.58
C HIS A 228 4.29 -1.03 -11.23
N LEU A 229 3.11 -1.61 -11.48
CA LEU A 229 1.84 -0.97 -11.16
C LEU A 229 1.48 -1.18 -9.68
N VAL A 230 0.82 -0.19 -9.09
CA VAL A 230 0.36 -0.21 -7.70
C VAL A 230 -1.15 -0.09 -7.66
N MET A 231 -1.79 -1.01 -6.92
CA MET A 231 -3.23 -0.95 -6.67
C MET A 231 -3.50 -0.37 -5.30
N HIS A 232 -3.99 0.87 -5.28
CA HIS A 232 -4.48 1.55 -4.09
C HIS A 232 -5.90 1.13 -3.73
N GLY A 233 -6.31 1.41 -2.49
CA GLY A 233 -7.68 1.10 -2.03
C GLY A 233 -8.08 -0.37 -2.18
N SER A 234 -7.14 -1.31 -2.08
CA SER A 234 -7.34 -2.71 -2.51
C SER A 234 -7.63 -3.72 -1.40
N SER A 235 -8.10 -3.24 -0.25
CA SER A 235 -8.67 -4.09 0.80
C SER A 235 -9.92 -4.82 0.28
N SER A 236 -10.05 -6.11 0.62
CA SER A 236 -11.12 -6.99 0.12
C SER A 236 -12.39 -6.98 0.97
N VAL A 237 -12.33 -6.41 2.18
CA VAL A 237 -13.43 -6.32 3.16
C VAL A 237 -14.04 -7.69 3.43
N PRO A 238 -13.36 -8.55 4.22
CA PRO A 238 -13.82 -9.91 4.49
C PRO A 238 -15.17 -9.90 5.22
N GLN A 239 -16.17 -10.56 4.62
CA GLN A 239 -17.55 -10.52 5.13
C GLN A 239 -17.69 -11.14 6.52
N GLU A 240 -16.92 -12.20 6.81
CA GLU A 240 -16.85 -12.83 8.15
C GLU A 240 -16.53 -11.80 9.24
N TRP A 241 -15.57 -10.89 9.01
CA TRP A 241 -15.22 -9.87 9.99
C TRP A 241 -16.32 -8.81 10.15
N LEU A 242 -17.06 -8.48 9.08
CA LEU A 242 -18.23 -7.61 9.19
C LEU A 242 -19.34 -8.24 10.04
N GLU A 243 -19.59 -9.53 9.85
CA GLU A 243 -20.56 -10.31 10.63
C GLU A 243 -20.17 -10.36 12.11
N ILE A 244 -18.91 -10.69 12.41
CA ILE A 244 -18.37 -10.69 13.78
C ILE A 244 -18.52 -9.29 14.40
N ILE A 245 -18.19 -8.22 13.68
CA ILE A 245 -18.35 -6.85 14.20
C ILE A 245 -19.80 -6.57 14.56
N ARG A 246 -20.77 -6.93 13.70
CA ARG A 246 -22.21 -6.73 13.96
C ARG A 246 -22.70 -7.58 15.13
N GLU A 247 -22.28 -8.84 15.21
CA GLU A 247 -22.63 -9.75 16.31
C GLU A 247 -22.19 -9.18 17.66
N PHE A 248 -20.99 -8.59 17.73
CA PHE A 248 -20.40 -8.06 18.96
C PHE A 248 -20.53 -6.53 19.08
N GLY A 249 -21.72 -6.02 18.77
CA GLY A 249 -22.17 -4.66 19.12
C GLY A 249 -21.53 -3.53 18.29
N GLY A 250 -20.97 -3.85 17.14
CA GLY A 250 -20.53 -2.86 16.16
C GLY A 250 -21.61 -2.55 15.13
N GLU A 251 -21.55 -1.35 14.55
CA GLU A 251 -22.44 -0.94 13.48
C GLU A 251 -21.61 -0.72 12.21
N ILE A 252 -21.75 -1.62 11.26
CA ILE A 252 -21.14 -1.53 9.94
C ILE A 252 -22.11 -2.07 8.90
N ARG A 253 -22.47 -1.24 7.93
CA ARG A 253 -23.37 -1.63 6.84
C ARG A 253 -22.70 -2.69 5.97
N GLU A 254 -23.52 -3.47 5.29
CA GLU A 254 -23.05 -4.35 4.22
C GLU A 254 -22.32 -3.53 3.16
N THR A 255 -21.13 -4.00 2.78
CA THR A 255 -20.27 -3.36 1.79
C THR A 255 -19.22 -4.35 1.32
N TYR A 256 -18.59 -4.04 0.19
CA TYR A 256 -17.72 -4.95 -0.52
C TYR A 256 -16.41 -4.23 -0.86
N GLY A 257 -15.31 -4.97 -0.76
CA GLY A 257 -13.98 -4.53 -1.18
C GLY A 257 -13.59 -5.08 -2.55
N VAL A 258 -12.30 -4.99 -2.87
CA VAL A 258 -11.74 -5.55 -4.11
C VAL A 258 -11.57 -7.07 -3.97
N PRO A 259 -12.19 -7.92 -4.81
CA PRO A 259 -12.06 -9.37 -4.73
C PRO A 259 -10.61 -9.81 -4.94
N VAL A 260 -10.16 -10.81 -4.17
CA VAL A 260 -8.80 -11.33 -4.25
C VAL A 260 -8.49 -11.84 -5.66
N GLU A 261 -9.46 -12.44 -6.34
CA GLU A 261 -9.30 -12.97 -7.70
C GLU A 261 -8.99 -11.87 -8.73
N GLU A 262 -9.60 -10.68 -8.57
CA GLU A 262 -9.36 -9.52 -9.44
C GLU A 262 -7.99 -8.87 -9.15
N ILE A 263 -7.56 -8.87 -7.89
CA ILE A 263 -6.19 -8.46 -7.53
C ILE A 263 -5.18 -9.40 -8.18
N CYS A 264 -5.41 -10.72 -8.09
CA CYS A 264 -4.56 -11.71 -8.74
C CYS A 264 -4.54 -11.55 -10.26
N GLU A 265 -5.65 -11.14 -10.87
CA GLU A 265 -5.67 -10.78 -12.28
C GLU A 265 -4.81 -9.55 -12.55
N GLY A 266 -4.91 -8.49 -11.75
CA GLY A 266 -4.00 -7.33 -11.82
C GLY A 266 -2.52 -7.72 -11.71
N ILE A 267 -2.18 -8.67 -10.84
CA ILE A 267 -0.80 -9.17 -10.66
C ILE A 267 -0.26 -9.84 -11.93
N ARG A 268 -1.13 -10.55 -12.67
CA ARG A 268 -0.76 -11.14 -13.99
C ARG A 268 -0.42 -10.07 -15.02
N HIS A 269 -0.93 -8.84 -14.84
CA HIS A 269 -0.75 -7.70 -15.75
C HIS A 269 0.03 -6.57 -15.10
N GLY A 270 1.08 -6.88 -14.33
CA GLY A 270 2.08 -5.89 -13.92
C GLY A 270 1.83 -5.21 -12.58
N VAL A 271 0.76 -5.53 -11.84
CA VAL A 271 0.60 -5.06 -10.46
C VAL A 271 1.60 -5.77 -9.56
N ARG A 272 2.43 -5.01 -8.84
CA ARG A 272 3.46 -5.54 -7.94
C ARG A 272 3.30 -5.08 -6.49
N LYS A 273 2.58 -4.00 -6.23
CA LYS A 273 2.25 -3.54 -4.87
C LYS A 273 0.73 -3.40 -4.71
N ILE A 274 0.20 -3.95 -3.62
CA ILE A 274 -1.23 -3.97 -3.32
C ILE A 274 -1.46 -3.36 -1.93
N ASN A 275 -2.04 -2.17 -1.85
CA ASN A 275 -2.24 -1.47 -0.57
C ASN A 275 -3.42 -2.09 0.20
N ILE A 276 -3.16 -2.52 1.44
CA ILE A 276 -4.15 -3.13 2.33
C ILE A 276 -4.05 -2.50 3.73
N ASP A 277 -5.13 -1.87 4.17
CA ASP A 277 -5.25 -1.33 5.52
C ASP A 277 -6.57 -1.75 6.16
N THR A 278 -7.69 -1.42 5.49
CA THR A 278 -9.05 -1.65 6.00
C THR A 278 -9.26 -3.10 6.47
N ASP A 279 -8.75 -4.10 5.75
CA ASP A 279 -8.90 -5.50 6.15
C ASP A 279 -8.27 -5.78 7.52
N ILE A 280 -7.09 -5.22 7.81
CA ILE A 280 -6.40 -5.36 9.10
C ILE A 280 -7.20 -4.66 10.19
N ARG A 281 -7.68 -3.44 9.92
CA ARG A 281 -8.53 -2.68 10.87
C ARG A 281 -9.78 -3.48 11.24
N LEU A 282 -10.45 -4.10 10.26
CA LEU A 282 -11.64 -4.92 10.47
C LEU A 282 -11.34 -6.20 11.27
N ALA A 283 -10.28 -6.92 10.89
CA ALA A 283 -9.90 -8.17 11.56
C ALA A 283 -9.55 -7.93 13.04
N MET A 284 -8.72 -6.93 13.32
CA MET A 284 -8.36 -6.59 14.69
C MET A 284 -9.58 -6.09 15.49
N THR A 285 -10.41 -5.22 14.90
CA THR A 285 -11.61 -4.69 15.57
C THR A 285 -12.60 -5.80 15.92
N GLY A 286 -12.89 -6.69 14.97
CA GLY A 286 -13.80 -7.81 15.19
C GLY A 286 -13.29 -8.77 16.28
N ALA A 287 -12.00 -9.09 16.24
CA ALA A 287 -11.37 -9.95 17.25
C ALA A 287 -11.43 -9.34 18.66
N ILE A 288 -11.11 -8.04 18.80
CA ILE A 288 -11.19 -7.34 20.10
C ILE A 288 -12.64 -7.33 20.61
N ARG A 289 -13.62 -6.98 19.75
CA ARG A 289 -15.03 -6.94 20.13
C ARG A 289 -15.54 -8.30 20.61
N ARG A 290 -15.29 -9.35 19.83
CA ARG A 290 -15.62 -10.74 20.20
C ARG A 290 -15.01 -11.11 21.53
N SER A 291 -13.72 -10.82 21.70
CA SER A 291 -13.01 -11.18 22.92
C SER A 291 -13.54 -10.46 24.16
N LEU A 292 -13.82 -9.16 24.07
CA LEU A 292 -14.38 -8.38 25.19
C LEU A 292 -15.75 -8.92 25.61
N ALA A 293 -16.60 -9.24 24.63
CA ALA A 293 -17.93 -9.78 24.89
C ALA A 293 -17.89 -11.18 25.52
N GLN A 294 -16.99 -12.05 25.06
CA GLN A 294 -16.89 -13.44 25.55
C GLN A 294 -16.14 -13.56 26.89
N ARG A 295 -15.33 -12.55 27.26
CA ARG A 295 -14.51 -12.56 28.48
C ARG A 295 -14.76 -11.30 29.34
N PRO A 296 -15.97 -11.10 29.90
CA PRO A 296 -16.34 -9.86 30.57
C PRO A 296 -15.57 -9.56 31.86
N SER A 297 -14.96 -10.58 32.48
CA SER A 297 -14.11 -10.41 33.66
C SER A 297 -12.64 -10.15 33.32
N GLU A 298 -12.24 -10.32 32.05
CA GLU A 298 -10.88 -10.06 31.62
C GLU A 298 -10.66 -8.54 31.51
N PHE A 299 -9.50 -8.09 31.95
CA PHE A 299 -9.11 -6.67 31.90
C PHE A 299 -7.64 -6.49 31.50
N ASP A 300 -6.89 -7.57 31.38
CA ASP A 300 -5.54 -7.54 30.82
C ASP A 300 -5.63 -7.32 29.31
N VAL A 301 -5.32 -6.09 28.89
CA VAL A 301 -5.37 -5.67 27.49
C VAL A 301 -4.57 -6.57 26.55
N ARG A 302 -3.52 -7.23 27.06
CA ARG A 302 -2.69 -8.14 26.26
C ARG A 302 -3.50 -9.33 25.75
N ARG A 303 -4.53 -9.78 26.48
CA ARG A 303 -5.39 -10.88 26.04
C ARG A 303 -6.20 -10.50 24.81
N PHE A 304 -6.76 -9.29 24.78
CA PHE A 304 -7.51 -8.78 23.64
C PHE A 304 -6.60 -8.52 22.44
N PHE A 305 -5.42 -7.96 22.68
CA PHE A 305 -4.44 -7.72 21.63
C PHE A 305 -3.81 -9.00 21.09
N THR A 306 -3.69 -10.06 21.90
CA THR A 306 -3.24 -11.37 21.40
C THR A 306 -4.23 -11.93 20.37
N ASP A 307 -5.54 -11.85 20.64
CA ASP A 307 -6.57 -12.28 19.70
C ASP A 307 -6.57 -11.42 18.43
N ALA A 308 -6.43 -10.10 18.58
CA ALA A 308 -6.35 -9.15 17.47
C ALA A 308 -5.15 -9.40 16.57
N LEU A 309 -3.98 -9.63 17.18
CA LEU A 309 -2.74 -9.96 16.48
C LEU A 309 -2.90 -11.28 15.71
N GLY A 310 -3.48 -12.31 16.33
CA GLY A 310 -3.77 -13.59 15.65
C GLY A 310 -4.63 -13.39 14.40
N ALA A 311 -5.73 -12.63 14.53
CA ALA A 311 -6.61 -12.31 13.42
C ALA A 311 -5.90 -11.55 12.28
N ALA A 312 -5.11 -10.52 12.62
CA ALA A 312 -4.34 -9.76 11.65
C ALA A 312 -3.25 -10.60 10.98
N ARG A 313 -2.56 -11.47 11.73
CA ARG A 313 -1.52 -12.37 11.21
C ARG A 313 -2.11 -13.34 10.20
N ASP A 314 -3.23 -13.98 10.52
CA ASP A 314 -3.87 -14.96 9.65
C ASP A 314 -4.39 -14.28 8.36
N LEU A 315 -4.91 -13.05 8.48
CA LEU A 315 -5.24 -12.21 7.32
C LEU A 315 -4.00 -11.91 6.46
N CYS A 316 -2.90 -11.43 7.06
CA CYS A 316 -1.67 -11.10 6.32
C CYS A 316 -1.12 -12.32 5.58
N ARG A 317 -1.07 -13.48 6.27
CA ARG A 317 -0.66 -14.76 5.68
C ARG A 317 -1.47 -15.10 4.43
N SER A 318 -2.80 -14.99 4.52
CA SER A 318 -3.68 -15.28 3.38
C SER A 318 -3.39 -14.41 2.16
N ARG A 319 -2.96 -13.15 2.36
CA ARG A 319 -2.60 -12.22 1.27
C ARG A 319 -1.23 -12.55 0.69
N PHE A 320 -0.24 -12.87 1.51
CA PHE A 320 1.07 -13.33 1.02
C PHE A 320 0.96 -14.59 0.17
N GLU A 321 0.13 -15.55 0.61
CA GLU A 321 -0.14 -16.79 -0.13
C GLU A 321 -0.91 -16.52 -1.42
N ALA A 322 -2.01 -15.75 -1.36
CA ALA A 322 -2.83 -15.46 -2.53
C ALA A 322 -2.08 -14.67 -3.62
N PHE A 323 -1.21 -13.74 -3.21
CA PHE A 323 -0.46 -12.88 -4.14
C PHE A 323 0.87 -13.49 -4.60
N GLY A 324 1.22 -14.69 -4.11
CA GLY A 324 2.39 -15.46 -4.55
C GLY A 324 3.73 -15.00 -3.96
N SER A 325 3.72 -14.13 -2.95
CA SER A 325 4.94 -13.64 -2.30
C SER A 325 5.47 -14.61 -1.23
N ALA A 326 4.65 -15.53 -0.74
CA ALA A 326 5.11 -16.62 0.12
C ALA A 326 6.22 -17.46 -0.55
N GLY A 327 7.29 -17.77 0.19
CA GLY A 327 8.44 -18.53 -0.29
C GLY A 327 9.42 -17.73 -1.17
N GLN A 328 9.36 -16.39 -1.14
CA GLN A 328 10.20 -15.52 -1.96
C GLN A 328 11.29 -14.79 -1.17
N ALA A 329 11.19 -14.68 0.17
CA ALA A 329 12.11 -13.87 0.97
C ALA A 329 13.55 -14.36 0.87
N HIS A 330 13.82 -15.65 1.09
CA HIS A 330 15.17 -16.22 1.02
C HIS A 330 15.84 -16.11 -0.36
N LYS A 331 15.07 -15.85 -1.43
CA LYS A 331 15.61 -15.71 -2.80
C LYS A 331 16.17 -14.32 -3.07
N ILE A 332 15.78 -13.34 -2.25
CA ILE A 332 16.21 -11.95 -2.40
C ILE A 332 17.54 -11.76 -1.68
N LYS A 333 18.56 -11.31 -2.41
CA LYS A 333 19.83 -10.86 -1.84
C LYS A 333 19.78 -9.35 -1.61
N PRO A 334 19.68 -8.85 -0.37
CA PRO A 334 19.50 -7.42 -0.11
C PRO A 334 20.60 -6.55 -0.73
N VAL A 335 20.19 -5.48 -1.43
CA VAL A 335 21.10 -4.47 -1.97
C VAL A 335 20.98 -3.23 -1.09
N ALA A 336 22.12 -2.74 -0.58
CA ALA A 336 22.14 -1.53 0.23
C ALA A 336 21.66 -0.32 -0.57
N LEU A 337 20.98 0.63 0.08
CA LEU A 337 20.48 1.84 -0.59
C LEU A 337 21.61 2.65 -1.25
N SER A 338 22.79 2.72 -0.63
CA SER A 338 23.97 3.36 -1.25
C SER A 338 24.40 2.70 -2.57
N ALA A 339 24.23 1.37 -2.69
CA ALA A 339 24.49 0.66 -3.94
C ALA A 339 23.34 0.83 -4.95
N MET A 340 22.09 0.99 -4.48
CA MET A 340 20.96 1.38 -5.34
C MET A 340 21.15 2.78 -5.92
N ALA A 341 21.64 3.75 -5.14
CA ALA A 341 21.96 5.09 -5.61
C ALA A 341 22.90 5.06 -6.83
N GLY A 342 23.99 4.29 -6.74
CA GLY A 342 24.91 4.11 -7.87
C GLY A 342 24.28 3.43 -9.10
N ARG A 343 23.21 2.63 -8.93
CA ARG A 343 22.46 2.07 -10.08
C ARG A 343 21.61 3.13 -10.77
N TYR A 344 21.03 4.08 -10.04
CA TYR A 344 20.27 5.17 -10.62
C TYR A 344 21.16 6.14 -11.42
N ASP A 345 22.38 6.42 -10.94
CA ASP A 345 23.35 7.27 -11.66
C ASP A 345 23.65 6.76 -13.07
N HIS A 346 23.73 5.44 -13.25
CA HIS A 346 23.98 4.82 -14.56
C HIS A 346 22.79 4.89 -15.51
N VAL A 347 21.57 5.06 -15.00
CA VAL A 347 20.35 5.22 -15.82
C VAL A 347 20.20 6.65 -16.33
N HIS A 348 20.63 7.66 -15.56
CA HIS A 348 20.54 9.06 -15.95
C HIS A 348 21.66 9.53 -16.92
N CYS A 349 22.69 8.71 -17.14
CA CYS A 349 23.79 9.00 -18.07
C CYS A 349 23.67 8.31 -19.45
N ALA A 350 22.65 7.47 -19.68
CA ALA A 350 22.43 6.72 -20.92
C ALA A 350 21.26 7.30 -21.73
#